data_AF-A0A967CEP0-F1
#
_entry.id   AF-A0A967CEP0-F1
#
_cell.length_a   1.000
_cell.length_b   1.000
_cell.length_c   1.000
_cell.angle_alpha   90.00
_cell.angle_beta   90.00
_cell.angle_gamma   90.00
#
_symmetry.space_group_name_H-M   'P 1'
#
loop_
_entity.id
_entity.type
_entity.pdbx_description
1 polymer ?
#
loop_
_entity_poly.entity_id
_entity_poly.type
_entity_poly.pdbx_seq_one_letter_code
_entity_poly.pdbx_strand_id
1 'polypeptide(L)'
;MFPVSLLRCLFALGLAWLVGACSVADPGTTAAAVVGSPTAIAPQGTFVDVARIARDATWAPGALADHFGKHGSEGPWPDTGAYDRSARDTIRAGQPFTYIDRTANVRRRGFYDPSGNRFTSVTEDLRRITTHFCPDNGERYVLLLPESTYRR
;
A
#
# COMPACT_ATOMS: atom_id res chain seq x y z
N MET A 1 5.67 24.24 35.86
CA MET A 1 4.50 24.26 36.76
C MET A 1 3.76 25.57 36.52
N PHE A 2 2.43 25.60 36.64
CA PHE A 2 1.51 26.62 36.07
C PHE A 2 1.36 26.55 34.52
N PRO A 3 0.18 26.89 33.97
CA PRO A 3 -1.07 26.21 34.32
C PRO A 3 -1.92 25.76 33.11
N VAL A 4 -2.95 24.97 33.41
CA VAL A 4 -3.98 24.46 32.49
C VAL A 4 -4.91 25.58 32.03
N SER A 5 -5.38 25.51 30.77
CA SER A 5 -6.72 26.03 30.44
C SER A 5 -7.36 25.24 29.29
N LEU A 6 -8.46 24.53 29.59
CA LEU A 6 -9.35 23.97 28.56
C LEU A 6 -10.13 25.11 27.91
N LEU A 7 -10.41 25.01 26.60
CA LEU A 7 -11.53 25.71 26.00
C LEU A 7 -12.45 24.72 25.28
N ARG A 8 -13.60 24.44 25.92
CA ARG A 8 -14.72 23.69 25.34
C ARG A 8 -15.67 24.69 24.71
N CYS A 9 -16.00 24.50 23.43
CA CYS A 9 -17.18 25.13 22.81
C CYS A 9 -18.08 24.03 22.23
N LEU A 10 -19.11 23.68 22.99
CA LEU A 10 -20.30 22.97 22.49
C LEU A 10 -21.41 24.01 22.37
N PHE A 11 -22.07 24.08 21.21
CA PHE A 11 -23.37 24.74 21.08
C PHE A 11 -24.31 23.87 20.25
N ALA A 12 -25.61 24.01 20.52
CA ALA A 12 -26.58 22.92 20.41
C ALA A 12 -27.65 23.13 19.34
N LEU A 13 -28.29 22.01 18.98
CA LEU A 13 -29.62 21.81 18.40
C LEU A 13 -30.29 22.92 17.56
N GLY A 14 -30.69 22.53 16.35
CA GLY A 14 -31.89 23.03 15.69
C GLY A 14 -32.62 21.86 15.01
N LEU A 15 -33.76 21.43 15.57
CA LEU A 15 -34.62 20.37 15.01
C LEU A 15 -35.93 20.99 14.55
N ALA A 16 -36.31 20.79 13.29
CA ALA A 16 -37.67 21.07 12.82
C ALA A 16 -38.06 20.05 11.74
N TRP A 17 -39.17 19.34 11.99
CA TRP A 17 -39.80 18.40 11.05
C TRP A 17 -40.81 19.13 10.16
N LEU A 18 -41.02 18.63 8.93
CA LEU A 18 -42.35 18.65 8.32
C LEU A 18 -42.52 17.54 7.28
N VAL A 19 -43.75 17.02 7.20
CA VAL A 19 -44.14 15.79 6.51
C VAL A 19 -44.88 16.12 5.21
N GLY A 20 -44.66 15.35 4.14
CA GLY A 20 -45.40 15.42 2.88
C GLY A 20 -45.41 14.04 2.20
N ALA A 21 -46.56 13.62 1.66
CA ALA A 21 -46.88 12.20 1.46
C ALA A 21 -46.64 11.63 0.03
N CYS A 22 -46.77 10.30 -0.02
CA CYS A 22 -46.49 9.34 -1.09
C CYS A 22 -47.07 9.62 -2.49
N SER A 23 -46.45 9.00 -3.51
CA SER A 23 -47.10 8.56 -4.76
C SER A 23 -46.35 7.39 -5.41
N VAL A 24 -47.03 6.66 -6.29
CA VAL A 24 -46.66 5.32 -6.83
C VAL A 24 -47.24 5.18 -8.26
N ALA A 25 -46.79 4.30 -9.17
CA ALA A 25 -45.86 3.17 -9.03
C ALA A 25 -45.02 2.87 -10.30
N ASP A 26 -44.18 1.85 -10.17
CA ASP A 26 -43.73 0.79 -11.10
C ASP A 26 -44.42 0.59 -12.49
N PRO A 27 -43.87 -0.29 -13.37
CA PRO A 27 -42.46 -0.74 -13.52
C PRO A 27 -41.96 -0.70 -14.98
N GLY A 28 -40.64 -0.90 -15.20
CA GLY A 28 -40.12 -1.10 -16.56
C GLY A 28 -38.65 -1.52 -16.66
N THR A 29 -38.44 -2.79 -17.05
CA THR A 29 -37.52 -3.26 -18.13
C THR A 29 -36.28 -2.38 -18.44
N THR A 30 -35.02 -2.83 -18.36
CA THR A 30 -34.48 -4.19 -18.62
C THR A 30 -33.25 -4.49 -17.76
N ALA A 31 -33.08 -5.74 -17.33
CA ALA A 31 -31.77 -6.21 -16.87
C ALA A 31 -30.80 -6.32 -18.06
N ALA A 32 -29.74 -5.51 -18.07
CA ALA A 32 -28.67 -5.63 -19.06
C ALA A 32 -27.86 -6.91 -18.82
N ALA A 33 -27.55 -7.63 -19.89
CA ALA A 33 -27.02 -8.98 -19.83
C ALA A 33 -25.61 -9.07 -19.20
N VAL A 34 -25.35 -10.21 -18.55
CA VAL A 34 -24.01 -10.65 -18.15
C VAL A 34 -23.11 -10.72 -19.39
N VAL A 35 -22.10 -9.84 -19.44
CA VAL A 35 -20.91 -10.04 -20.28
C VAL A 35 -19.77 -10.40 -19.34
N GLY A 36 -19.33 -11.65 -19.43
CA GLY A 36 -18.35 -12.21 -18.50
C GLY A 36 -17.02 -11.47 -18.55
N SER A 37 -16.57 -10.97 -17.39
CA SER A 37 -15.15 -10.65 -17.22
C SER A 37 -14.35 -11.96 -17.30
N PRO A 38 -13.23 -12.02 -18.03
CA PRO A 38 -12.35 -13.19 -17.99
C PRO A 38 -11.74 -13.26 -16.59
N THR A 39 -12.33 -14.11 -15.74
CA THR A 39 -11.79 -14.39 -14.42
C THR A 39 -10.50 -15.17 -14.63
N ALA A 40 -9.37 -14.47 -14.60
CA ALA A 40 -8.07 -15.09 -14.45
C ALA A 40 -8.02 -15.72 -13.05
N ILE A 41 -8.43 -16.99 -12.96
CA ILE A 41 -8.29 -17.79 -11.74
C ILE A 41 -6.80 -18.11 -11.58
N ALA A 42 -6.07 -17.17 -10.98
CA ALA A 42 -4.73 -17.43 -10.50
C ALA A 42 -4.77 -18.50 -9.39
N PRO A 43 -3.80 -19.42 -9.33
CA PRO A 43 -3.79 -20.50 -8.36
C PRO A 43 -3.61 -19.99 -6.92
N GLN A 44 -4.08 -20.80 -5.98
CA GLN A 44 -4.38 -20.37 -4.62
C GLN A 44 -3.16 -19.86 -3.84
N GLY A 45 -3.24 -18.60 -3.42
CA GLY A 45 -2.39 -17.99 -2.41
C GLY A 45 -3.19 -16.87 -1.73
N THR A 46 -2.95 -16.62 -0.45
CA THR A 46 -3.67 -15.59 0.32
C THR A 46 -3.61 -14.26 -0.43
N PHE A 47 -4.75 -13.72 -0.88
CA PHE A 47 -4.79 -12.44 -1.59
C PHE A 47 -4.16 -11.36 -0.72
N VAL A 48 -2.96 -10.92 -1.11
CA VAL A 48 -2.26 -9.82 -0.46
C VAL A 48 -2.99 -8.55 -0.88
N ASP A 49 -3.68 -7.91 0.06
CA ASP A 49 -4.37 -6.64 -0.17
C ASP A 49 -3.36 -5.49 -0.33
N VAL A 50 -2.75 -5.44 -1.51
CA VAL A 50 -1.72 -4.45 -1.88
C VAL A 50 -2.21 -3.02 -1.79
N ALA A 51 -3.50 -2.79 -2.05
CA ALA A 51 -4.10 -1.46 -1.98
C ALA A 51 -4.14 -0.94 -0.54
N ARG A 52 -4.50 -1.80 0.43
CA ARG A 52 -4.44 -1.49 1.85
C ARG A 52 -3.01 -1.35 2.35
N ILE A 53 -2.07 -2.22 1.96
CA ILE A 53 -0.67 -2.12 2.39
C ILE A 53 -0.04 -0.82 1.89
N ALA A 54 -0.21 -0.48 0.60
CA ALA A 54 0.31 0.75 0.02
C ALA A 54 -0.31 2.02 0.61
N ARG A 55 -1.47 1.93 1.26
CA ARG A 55 -2.11 3.04 1.99
C ARG A 55 -1.63 3.12 3.45
N ASP A 56 -1.70 2.00 4.15
CA ASP A 56 -1.64 1.95 5.62
C ASP A 56 -0.24 1.63 6.17
N ALA A 57 0.66 1.06 5.35
CA ALA A 57 2.03 0.77 5.79
C ALA A 57 2.80 2.07 6.08
N THR A 58 3.48 2.07 7.22
CA THR A 58 4.23 3.22 7.75
C THR A 58 5.73 3.02 7.65
N TRP A 59 6.49 4.09 7.59
CA TRP A 59 7.92 4.02 7.91
C TRP A 59 8.09 4.11 9.44
N ALA A 60 9.17 3.54 9.98
CA ALA A 60 9.58 3.91 11.33
C ALA A 60 9.97 5.41 11.37
N PRO A 61 9.86 6.10 12.52
CA PRO A 61 10.34 7.46 12.66
C PRO A 61 11.80 7.60 12.18
N GLY A 62 12.08 8.64 11.39
CA GLY A 62 13.40 8.86 10.75
C GLY A 62 13.67 8.00 9.51
N ALA A 63 13.24 6.75 9.49
CA ALA A 63 13.66 5.76 8.49
C ALA A 63 13.40 6.16 7.02
N LEU A 64 12.31 6.89 6.73
CA LEU A 64 12.05 7.41 5.38
C LEU A 64 13.15 8.38 4.91
N ALA A 65 13.60 9.28 5.78
CA ALA A 65 14.65 10.24 5.46
C ALA A 65 16.02 9.53 5.35
N ASP A 66 16.31 8.58 6.24
CA ASP A 66 17.55 7.79 6.21
C ASP A 66 17.67 6.94 4.94
N HIS A 67 16.57 6.35 4.48
CA HIS A 67 16.52 5.57 3.24
C HIS A 67 16.59 6.45 2.00
N PHE A 68 15.89 7.60 1.99
CA PHE A 68 16.03 8.59 0.91
C PHE A 68 17.46 9.15 0.82
N GLY A 69 18.14 9.40 1.95
CA GLY A 69 19.52 9.86 1.96
C GLY A 69 20.53 8.85 1.40
N LYS A 70 20.18 7.56 1.35
CA LYS A 70 21.03 6.47 0.79
C LYS A 70 20.67 6.14 -0.65
N HIS A 71 19.38 6.04 -0.95
CA HIS A 71 18.86 5.49 -2.21
C HIS A 71 18.17 6.53 -3.09
N GLY A 72 17.96 7.76 -2.61
CA GLY A 72 17.23 8.81 -3.33
C GLY A 72 17.83 9.18 -4.68
N SER A 73 19.15 9.04 -4.85
CA SER A 73 19.88 9.27 -6.09
C SER A 73 19.83 8.10 -7.09
N GLU A 74 19.31 6.93 -6.70
CA GLU A 74 19.17 5.77 -7.60
C GLU A 74 17.98 5.89 -8.56
N GLY A 75 17.08 6.86 -8.30
CA GLY A 75 15.88 7.09 -9.09
C GLY A 75 15.56 8.58 -9.23
N PRO A 76 14.53 8.93 -10.03
CA PRO A 76 14.13 10.32 -10.29
C PRO A 76 13.28 10.89 -9.15
N TRP A 77 13.76 10.81 -7.91
CA TRP A 77 13.04 11.22 -6.70
C TRP A 77 13.61 12.56 -6.17
N PRO A 78 12.94 13.71 -6.42
CA PRO A 78 13.45 15.01 -5.95
C PRO A 78 13.36 15.19 -4.42
N ASP A 79 12.51 14.42 -3.75
CA ASP A 79 12.23 14.55 -2.32
C ASP A 79 11.76 13.23 -1.68
N THR A 80 11.73 13.19 -0.35
CA THR A 80 11.26 12.05 0.46
C THR A 80 9.81 11.64 0.16
N GLY A 81 8.95 12.59 -0.25
CA GLY A 81 7.55 12.31 -0.60
C GLY A 81 7.41 11.63 -1.96
N ALA A 82 8.23 12.00 -2.94
CA ALA A 82 8.32 11.31 -4.24
C ALA A 82 8.86 9.88 -4.07
N TYR A 83 9.83 9.72 -3.17
CA TYR A 83 10.39 8.42 -2.81
C TYR A 83 9.36 7.52 -2.07
N ASP A 84 8.62 8.05 -1.09
CA ASP A 84 7.53 7.31 -0.42
C ASP A 84 6.40 6.95 -1.40
N ARG A 85 5.98 7.88 -2.28
CA ARG A 85 5.01 7.58 -3.35
C ARG A 85 5.48 6.39 -4.20
N SER A 86 6.74 6.40 -4.63
CA SER A 86 7.32 5.31 -5.40
C SER A 86 7.35 3.98 -4.62
N ALA A 87 7.65 3.97 -3.32
CA ALA A 87 7.61 2.75 -2.53
C ALA A 87 6.19 2.16 -2.49
N ARG A 88 5.18 3.03 -2.36
CA ARG A 88 3.75 2.63 -2.40
C ARG A 88 3.32 2.15 -3.78
N ASP A 89 3.80 2.77 -4.86
CA ASP A 89 3.49 2.34 -6.22
C ASP A 89 4.13 0.99 -6.55
N THR A 90 5.36 0.74 -6.09
CA THR A 90 6.00 -0.58 -6.17
C THR A 90 5.26 -1.65 -5.36
N ILE A 91 4.64 -1.31 -4.21
CA ILE A 91 3.74 -2.25 -3.49
C ILE A 91 2.48 -2.56 -4.31
N ARG A 92 1.93 -1.61 -5.07
CA ARG A 92 0.71 -1.79 -5.89
C ARG A 92 0.95 -2.58 -7.17
N ALA A 93 2.04 -2.29 -7.87
CA ALA A 93 2.34 -2.81 -9.21
C ALA A 93 3.35 -3.97 -9.21
N GLY A 94 4.19 -4.06 -8.19
CA GLY A 94 5.23 -5.08 -8.09
C GLY A 94 4.68 -6.45 -7.69
N GLN A 95 5.32 -7.51 -8.18
CA GLN A 95 4.97 -8.87 -7.84
C GLN A 95 5.30 -9.16 -6.36
N PRO A 96 4.33 -9.66 -5.56
CA PRO A 96 4.55 -9.99 -4.16
C PRO A 96 5.32 -11.30 -3.99
N PHE A 97 6.26 -11.34 -3.04
CA PHE A 97 7.00 -12.53 -2.66
C PHE A 97 7.42 -12.51 -1.18
N THR A 98 7.97 -13.62 -0.68
CA THR A 98 8.63 -13.73 0.63
C THR A 98 10.10 -14.05 0.48
N TYR A 99 10.90 -13.59 1.44
CA TYR A 99 12.33 -13.90 1.57
C TYR A 99 12.77 -13.71 3.03
N ILE A 100 13.98 -14.16 3.38
CA ILE A 100 14.65 -13.83 4.65
C ILE A 100 15.57 -12.63 4.44
N ASP A 101 15.38 -11.58 5.25
CA ASP A 101 16.25 -10.42 5.31
C ASP A 101 17.65 -10.81 5.81
N ARG A 102 18.68 -10.59 5.00
CA ARG A 102 20.07 -10.96 5.31
C ARG A 102 20.65 -10.22 6.52
N THR A 103 20.16 -9.02 6.81
CA THR A 103 20.68 -8.16 7.89
C THR A 103 19.94 -8.42 9.19
N ALA A 104 18.61 -8.56 9.12
CA ALA A 104 17.77 -8.75 10.30
C ALA A 104 17.48 -10.23 10.63
N ASN A 105 17.81 -11.17 9.73
CA ASN A 105 17.52 -12.60 9.82
C ASN A 105 16.05 -12.92 10.17
N VAL A 106 15.11 -12.18 9.55
CA VAL A 106 13.67 -12.37 9.72
C VAL A 106 12.98 -12.47 8.37
N ARG A 107 11.84 -13.16 8.32
CA ARG A 107 11.01 -13.21 7.12
C ARG A 107 10.41 -11.83 6.83
N ARG A 108 10.38 -11.50 5.54
CA ARG A 108 9.85 -10.24 5.01
C ARG A 108 8.90 -10.54 3.86
N ARG A 109 8.07 -9.54 3.55
CA ARG A 109 7.26 -9.49 2.34
C ARG A 109 7.92 -8.49 1.39
N GLY A 110 8.22 -8.93 0.19
CA GLY A 110 8.85 -8.14 -0.86
C GLY A 110 7.85 -7.86 -1.98
N PHE A 111 8.01 -6.72 -2.62
CA PHE A 111 7.31 -6.34 -3.85
C PHE A 111 8.38 -5.87 -4.83
N TYR A 112 8.46 -6.51 -5.99
CA TYR A 112 9.42 -6.14 -7.03
C TYR A 112 8.69 -5.77 -8.32
N ASP A 113 8.92 -4.54 -8.78
CA ASP A 113 8.48 -4.06 -10.07
C ASP A 113 9.65 -4.19 -11.08
N PRO A 114 9.58 -5.13 -12.04
CA PRO A 114 10.60 -5.29 -13.06
C PRO A 114 10.64 -4.13 -14.08
N SER A 115 9.55 -3.37 -14.23
CA SER A 115 9.46 -2.30 -15.24
C SER A 115 10.26 -1.06 -14.82
N GLY A 116 10.15 -0.65 -13.56
CA GLY A 116 10.90 0.46 -12.98
C GLY A 116 12.21 0.07 -12.30
N ASN A 117 12.59 -1.22 -12.31
CA ASN A 117 13.63 -1.82 -11.48
C ASN A 117 13.54 -1.37 -10.01
N ARG A 118 12.39 -1.62 -9.36
CA ARG A 118 12.13 -1.13 -7.99
C ARG A 118 11.79 -2.27 -7.06
N PHE A 119 12.40 -2.26 -5.89
CA PHE A 119 12.12 -3.20 -4.82
C PHE A 119 11.66 -2.44 -3.57
N THR A 120 10.50 -2.82 -3.03
CA THR A 120 10.02 -2.37 -1.72
C THR A 120 9.83 -3.58 -0.82
N SER A 121 10.19 -3.48 0.46
CA SER A 121 9.90 -4.54 1.42
C SER A 121 9.19 -4.04 2.66
N VAL A 122 8.28 -4.86 3.18
CA VAL A 122 7.55 -4.63 4.42
C VAL A 122 7.77 -5.76 5.42
N THR A 123 7.49 -5.48 6.69
CA THR A 123 7.41 -6.47 7.77
C THR A 123 6.42 -7.61 7.44
N GLU A 124 6.60 -8.77 8.06
CA GLU A 124 5.72 -9.94 7.80
C GLU A 124 4.25 -9.67 8.18
N ASP A 125 4.00 -8.82 9.17
CA ASP A 125 2.67 -8.33 9.56
C ASP A 125 2.08 -7.25 8.63
N LEU A 126 2.84 -6.86 7.59
CA LEU A 126 2.49 -5.88 6.56
C LEU A 126 2.30 -4.43 7.05
N ARG A 127 2.68 -4.10 8.29
CA ARG A 127 2.43 -2.77 8.89
C ARG A 127 3.50 -1.72 8.66
N ARG A 128 4.73 -2.14 8.35
CA ARG A 128 5.88 -1.22 8.24
C ARG A 128 6.70 -1.47 6.99
N ILE A 129 6.97 -0.39 6.23
CA ILE A 129 7.96 -0.38 5.15
C ILE A 129 9.35 -0.39 5.78
N THR A 130 10.20 -1.28 5.28
CA THR A 130 11.54 -1.57 5.82
C THR A 130 12.66 -1.17 4.86
N THR A 131 12.40 -1.08 3.56
CA THR A 131 13.31 -0.52 2.56
C THR A 131 12.58 -0.24 1.24
N HIS A 132 13.15 0.64 0.44
CA HIS A 132 12.83 0.89 -0.97
C HIS A 132 14.13 1.21 -1.72
N PHE A 133 14.41 0.63 -2.88
CA PHE A 133 15.61 0.97 -3.67
C PHE A 133 15.53 0.40 -5.09
N CYS A 134 16.50 0.75 -5.94
CA CYS A 134 16.71 0.18 -7.26
C CYS A 134 17.87 -0.85 -7.21
N PRO A 135 17.60 -2.17 -7.24
CA PRO A 135 18.68 -3.15 -7.11
C PRO A 135 19.67 -3.11 -8.29
N ASP A 136 20.98 -3.08 -8.01
CA ASP A 136 22.06 -3.06 -9.01
C ASP A 136 21.99 -4.20 -10.04
N ASN A 137 21.45 -5.34 -9.60
CA ASN A 137 21.31 -6.57 -10.40
C ASN A 137 19.85 -6.84 -10.80
N GLY A 138 18.99 -5.84 -10.62
CA GLY A 138 17.54 -5.90 -10.79
C GLY A 138 16.93 -7.20 -10.30
N GLU A 139 16.22 -7.89 -11.18
CA GLU A 139 15.46 -9.09 -10.83
C GLU A 139 16.35 -10.23 -10.29
N ARG A 140 17.62 -10.29 -10.71
CA ARG A 140 18.59 -11.26 -10.18
C ARG A 140 18.89 -11.02 -8.69
N TYR A 141 18.75 -9.78 -8.20
CA TYR A 141 18.83 -9.49 -6.77
C TYR A 141 17.71 -10.20 -6.00
N VAL A 142 16.45 -10.04 -6.42
CA VAL A 142 15.30 -10.59 -5.68
C VAL A 142 15.18 -12.11 -5.80
N LEU A 143 15.65 -12.70 -6.91
CA LEU A 143 15.78 -14.15 -7.08
C LEU A 143 16.82 -14.77 -6.13
N LEU A 144 17.89 -14.04 -5.81
CA LEU A 144 19.01 -14.51 -4.97
C LEU A 144 18.86 -14.13 -3.48
N LEU A 145 17.75 -13.52 -3.07
CA LEU A 145 17.45 -13.35 -1.65
C LEU A 145 17.23 -14.73 -0.98
N PRO A 146 17.71 -14.96 0.25
CA PRO A 146 17.55 -16.25 0.91
C PRO A 146 16.07 -16.63 1.05
N GLU A 147 15.75 -17.89 0.76
CA GLU A 147 14.37 -18.41 0.69
C GLU A 147 13.42 -17.62 -0.24
N SER A 148 13.93 -16.92 -1.27
CA SER A 148 13.07 -16.14 -2.15
C SER A 148 12.01 -16.99 -2.87
N THR A 149 10.75 -16.61 -2.68
CA THR A 149 9.62 -17.17 -3.42
C THR A 149 9.28 -16.38 -4.69
N TYR A 150 10.12 -15.40 -5.07
CA TYR A 150 9.94 -14.66 -6.32
C TYR A 150 10.11 -15.61 -7.53
N ARG A 151 9.24 -15.51 -8.53
CA ARG A 151 9.24 -16.36 -9.74
C ARG A 151 8.88 -15.51 -10.95
N ARG A 152 9.57 -15.73 -12.08
CA ARG A 152 9.17 -15.21 -13.39
C ARG A 152 7.94 -15.94 -13.93
#